data_AF-A0A5F9CLI2-F1
#
_entry.id   AF-A0A5F9CLI2-F1
#
_cell.length_a   1.000
_cell.length_b   1.000
_cell.length_c   1.000
_cell.angle_alpha   90.00
_cell.angle_beta   90.00
_cell.angle_gamma   90.00
#
_symmetry.space_group_name_H-M   'P 1'
#
loop_
_entity.id
_entity.type
_entity.pdbx_description
1 polymer ?
#
loop_
_entity_poly.entity_id
_entity_poly.type
_entity_poly.pdbx_seq_one_letter_code
_entity_poly.pdbx_strand_id
1 'polypeptide(L)'
;MWTGYKFFIFFYLAKEIWTEKQFQKQVDLASYSSRNHSILEGTRFKRSIFQGQYCRSFGCCEGRNDNCVTQFYEANALCYCDKFCERENSDCCPDYKSFCQEEKEWLPHTQSWYPEGCIRDGLHYEEGSVIKENCNSCTCSGQHWKCSQHVCLVLPELIEHINKGDYGWTAQNYSQFWGMTLEEGFRFRLGTLPPSPVLLSMNEMRVSGVPDSCMRCLH
;
A
#
# COMPACT_ATOMS: atom_id res chain seq x y z
N MET A 1 -6.22 -34.87 -37.75
CA MET A 1 -5.05 -34.84 -36.83
C MET A 1 -5.09 -33.61 -35.91
N TRP A 2 -6.21 -33.36 -35.22
CA TRP A 2 -6.37 -32.18 -34.36
C TRP A 2 -7.21 -32.49 -33.11
N THR A 3 -7.19 -33.75 -32.68
CA THR A 3 -7.81 -34.22 -31.44
C THR A 3 -6.77 -34.64 -30.40
N GLY A 4 -5.52 -34.90 -30.80
CA GLY A 4 -4.44 -35.29 -29.89
C GLY A 4 -3.94 -34.16 -28.97
N TYR A 5 -3.83 -32.93 -29.48
CA TYR A 5 -3.22 -31.83 -28.71
C TYR A 5 -4.08 -31.39 -27.50
N LYS A 6 -5.41 -31.55 -27.58
CA LYS A 6 -6.33 -31.25 -26.47
C LYS A 6 -6.23 -32.25 -25.32
N PHE A 7 -5.95 -33.53 -25.62
CA PHE A 7 -5.68 -34.54 -24.58
C PHE A 7 -4.36 -34.28 -23.87
N PHE A 8 -3.32 -33.86 -24.59
CA PHE A 8 -2.04 -33.51 -23.96
C PHE A 8 -2.17 -32.32 -23.00
N ILE A 9 -2.94 -31.28 -23.35
CA ILE A 9 -3.16 -30.12 -22.46
C ILE A 9 -3.92 -30.51 -21.19
N PHE A 10 -4.94 -31.37 -21.30
CA PHE A 10 -5.69 -31.85 -20.13
C PHE A 10 -4.82 -32.71 -19.20
N PHE A 11 -3.89 -33.50 -19.75
CA PHE A 11 -2.93 -34.28 -18.97
C PHE A 11 -1.90 -33.40 -18.23
N TYR A 12 -1.48 -32.28 -18.82
CA TYR A 12 -0.57 -31.33 -18.14
C TYR A 12 -1.25 -30.59 -16.99
N LEU A 13 -2.49 -30.12 -17.16
CA LEU A 13 -3.23 -29.44 -16.09
C LEU A 13 -3.60 -30.37 -14.92
N ALA A 14 -3.90 -31.65 -15.18
CA ALA A 14 -4.14 -32.63 -14.12
C ALA A 14 -2.87 -33.01 -13.34
N LYS A 15 -1.68 -32.89 -13.94
CA LYS A 15 -0.40 -33.16 -13.29
C LYS A 15 0.00 -32.05 -12.29
N GLU A 16 -0.30 -30.78 -12.59
CA GLU A 16 -0.07 -29.68 -11.64
C GLU A 16 -0.96 -29.76 -10.39
N ILE A 17 -2.24 -30.14 -10.54
CA ILE A 17 -3.16 -30.31 -9.42
C ILE A 17 -2.75 -31.50 -8.51
N TRP A 18 -2.10 -32.52 -9.07
CA TRP A 18 -1.66 -33.69 -8.29
C TRP A 18 -0.36 -33.43 -7.50
N THR A 19 0.49 -32.51 -7.97
CA THR A 19 1.72 -32.12 -7.25
C THR A 19 1.47 -31.21 -6.04
N GLU A 20 0.34 -30.50 -6.00
CA GLU A 20 -0.01 -29.65 -4.85
C GLU A 20 -0.57 -30.48 -3.67
N LYS A 21 -1.29 -31.58 -3.94
CA LYS A 21 -1.82 -32.49 -2.89
C LYS A 21 -0.77 -33.38 -2.24
N GLN A 22 0.39 -33.59 -2.84
CA GLN A 22 1.48 -34.36 -2.22
C GLN A 22 2.33 -33.52 -1.26
N PHE A 23 2.44 -32.20 -1.48
CA PHE A 23 3.18 -31.30 -0.59
C PHE A 23 2.47 -31.06 0.75
N GLN A 24 1.12 -31.08 0.77
CA GLN A 24 0.35 -30.96 2.01
C GLN A 24 0.38 -32.25 2.85
N LYS A 25 0.60 -33.43 2.24
CA LYS A 25 0.56 -34.72 2.94
C LYS A 25 1.90 -35.13 3.57
N GLN A 26 2.97 -34.37 3.31
CA GLN A 26 4.32 -34.68 3.81
C GLN A 26 4.74 -33.81 5.01
N VAL A 27 3.95 -32.82 5.40
CA VAL A 27 4.19 -31.99 6.61
C VAL A 27 3.56 -32.61 7.87
N ASP A 28 2.51 -33.43 7.73
CA ASP A 28 1.76 -33.99 8.88
C ASP A 28 2.30 -35.33 9.42
N LEU A 29 3.44 -35.82 8.92
CA LEU A 29 4.02 -37.10 9.35
C LEU A 29 5.51 -36.99 9.72
N ALA A 30 5.93 -35.85 10.27
CA ALA A 30 7.31 -35.63 10.71
C ALA A 30 7.44 -35.18 12.18
N SER A 31 6.44 -35.45 13.03
CA SER A 31 6.58 -35.25 14.48
C SER A 31 5.90 -36.36 15.27
N TYR A 32 6.35 -37.60 15.04
CA TYR A 32 6.10 -38.69 15.97
C TYR A 32 7.41 -39.45 16.23
N SER A 33 7.67 -39.69 17.52
CA SER A 33 8.80 -40.44 18.10
C SER A 33 10.08 -39.60 18.35
N SER A 34 10.73 -39.61 19.52
CA SER A 34 10.58 -40.48 20.70
C SER A 34 11.43 -39.95 21.89
N ARG A 35 10.90 -40.13 23.12
CA ARG A 35 11.63 -40.54 24.37
C ARG A 35 12.65 -39.56 24.98
N ASN A 36 12.91 -39.49 26.27
CA ASN A 36 12.44 -40.09 27.52
C ASN A 36 12.99 -39.16 28.62
N HIS A 37 12.21 -38.76 29.63
CA HIS A 37 12.84 -38.51 30.93
C HIS A 37 11.92 -38.85 32.10
N SER A 38 12.57 -39.50 33.05
CA SER A 38 12.12 -40.19 34.26
C SER A 38 11.15 -39.43 35.15
N ILE A 39 10.16 -40.19 35.62
CA ILE A 39 9.34 -39.91 36.80
C ILE A 39 10.24 -39.97 38.05
N LEU A 40 10.34 -38.88 38.80
CA LEU A 40 10.52 -38.94 40.25
C LEU A 40 10.00 -37.67 40.94
N GLU A 41 8.97 -37.87 41.76
CA GLU A 41 8.61 -37.16 42.99
C GLU A 41 8.41 -35.63 43.02
N GLY A 42 7.17 -35.26 43.41
CA GLY A 42 6.95 -34.20 44.40
C GLY A 42 6.66 -32.80 43.86
N THR A 43 5.47 -32.31 44.23
CA THR A 43 5.07 -30.90 44.34
C THR A 43 4.85 -30.09 43.05
N ARG A 44 3.65 -29.49 42.97
CA ARG A 44 3.25 -28.37 42.11
C ARG A 44 3.43 -28.67 40.62
N PHE A 45 2.39 -29.22 39.99
CA PHE A 45 2.30 -29.37 38.53
C PHE A 45 2.80 -28.08 37.86
N LYS A 46 4.02 -28.13 37.31
CA LYS A 46 4.59 -27.06 36.51
C LYS A 46 3.64 -26.82 35.35
N ARG A 47 3.11 -25.59 35.24
CA ARG A 47 2.34 -25.06 34.11
C ARG A 47 3.19 -24.98 32.83
N SER A 48 3.84 -26.06 32.43
CA SER A 48 4.65 -26.11 31.21
C SER A 48 4.37 -27.41 30.45
N ILE A 49 3.94 -27.24 29.20
CA ILE A 49 3.85 -28.26 28.13
C ILE A 49 2.51 -29.03 28.07
N PHE A 50 1.37 -28.35 28.13
CA PHE A 50 0.12 -28.92 27.57
C PHE A 50 -0.53 -27.90 26.66
N GLN A 51 -0.16 -27.98 25.38
CA GLN A 51 -0.63 -27.11 24.32
C GLN A 51 -1.92 -27.68 23.72
N GLY A 52 -2.90 -27.94 24.59
CA GLY A 52 -4.26 -28.30 24.19
C GLY A 52 -5.09 -27.04 23.95
N GLN A 53 -5.86 -27.02 22.86
CA GLN A 53 -6.81 -25.95 22.56
C GLN A 53 -8.13 -26.22 23.29
N TYR A 54 -8.21 -25.92 24.58
CA TYR A 54 -9.42 -26.13 25.39
C TYR A 54 -10.36 -24.93 25.24
N CYS A 55 -9.98 -23.79 25.81
CA CYS A 55 -10.74 -22.55 25.72
C CYS A 55 -10.81 -22.02 24.29
N ARG A 56 -9.76 -22.23 23.49
CA ARG A 56 -9.78 -21.86 22.07
C ARG A 56 -10.82 -22.65 21.25
N SER A 57 -11.09 -23.91 21.60
CA SER A 57 -12.06 -24.74 20.87
C SER A 57 -13.46 -24.65 21.45
N PHE A 58 -13.57 -24.61 22.78
CA PHE A 58 -14.84 -24.61 23.50
C PHE A 58 -15.45 -23.19 23.58
N GLY A 59 -14.59 -22.18 23.74
CA GLY A 59 -14.93 -20.76 23.78
C GLY A 59 -15.68 -20.33 25.04
N CYS A 60 -15.00 -19.71 26.01
CA CYS A 60 -15.62 -18.77 26.95
C CYS A 60 -14.62 -17.80 27.55
N CYS A 61 -15.11 -16.62 27.96
CA CYS A 61 -14.52 -15.53 28.73
C CYS A 61 -15.68 -14.59 29.20
N GLU A 62 -15.39 -13.45 29.85
CA GLU A 62 -16.28 -12.45 30.53
C GLU A 62 -17.60 -12.96 31.16
N GLY A 63 -17.59 -13.01 32.49
CA GLY A 63 -18.74 -13.39 33.32
C GLY A 63 -18.52 -14.73 34.02
N ARG A 64 -19.43 -15.07 34.94
CA ARG A 64 -19.55 -16.42 35.50
C ARG A 64 -20.47 -17.22 34.60
N ASN A 65 -20.03 -18.38 34.15
CA ASN A 65 -20.82 -19.28 33.33
C ASN A 65 -20.53 -20.72 33.76
N ASP A 66 -21.41 -21.27 34.61
CA ASP A 66 -21.26 -22.62 35.16
C ASP A 66 -21.34 -23.72 34.08
N ASN A 67 -21.89 -23.42 32.90
CA ASN A 67 -21.91 -24.34 31.75
C ASN A 67 -20.62 -24.24 30.90
N CYS A 68 -19.73 -23.31 31.23
CA CYS A 68 -18.48 -23.12 30.55
C CYS A 68 -17.42 -24.12 31.04
N VAL A 69 -17.61 -25.38 30.69
CA VAL A 69 -16.79 -26.47 31.22
C VAL A 69 -16.41 -27.46 30.12
N THR A 70 -15.15 -27.87 30.11
CA THR A 70 -14.62 -28.88 29.19
C THR A 70 -13.80 -29.92 29.93
N GLN A 71 -13.59 -31.06 29.28
CA GLN A 71 -12.89 -32.18 29.88
C GLN A 71 -11.38 -32.02 29.73
N PHE A 72 -10.67 -32.05 30.86
CA PHE A 72 -9.22 -32.04 30.92
C PHE A 72 -8.72 -33.48 31.12
N TYR A 73 -8.52 -34.16 30.00
CA TYR A 73 -8.24 -35.60 29.95
C TYR A 73 -6.98 -35.99 30.75
N GLU A 74 -5.97 -35.13 30.80
CA GLU A 74 -4.67 -35.40 31.41
C GLU A 74 -4.73 -35.38 32.95
N ALA A 75 -5.64 -34.61 33.55
CA ALA A 75 -5.89 -34.63 34.98
C ALA A 75 -7.12 -35.46 35.36
N ASN A 76 -7.78 -36.11 34.39
CA ASN A 76 -9.07 -36.77 34.56
C ASN A 76 -10.08 -35.89 35.35
N ALA A 77 -10.13 -34.62 34.97
CA ALA A 77 -10.90 -33.59 35.68
C ALA A 77 -11.65 -32.70 34.68
N LEU A 78 -12.50 -31.82 35.20
CA LEU A 78 -13.12 -30.76 34.42
C LEU A 78 -12.34 -29.46 34.61
N CYS A 79 -12.24 -28.66 33.55
CA CYS A 79 -11.66 -27.34 33.60
C CYS A 79 -12.62 -26.30 33.02
N TYR A 80 -12.48 -25.05 33.47
CA TYR A 80 -13.34 -23.94 33.10
C TYR A 80 -12.60 -22.89 32.29
N CYS A 81 -13.33 -22.21 31.40
CA CYS A 81 -12.80 -21.11 30.59
C CYS A 81 -13.42 -19.75 30.96
N ASP A 82 -14.20 -19.65 32.03
CA ASP A 82 -14.79 -18.38 32.46
C ASP A 82 -13.90 -17.61 33.46
N LYS A 83 -14.24 -16.35 33.76
CA LYS A 83 -13.46 -15.54 34.72
C LYS A 83 -13.49 -16.09 36.15
N PHE A 84 -14.50 -16.88 36.48
CA PHE A 84 -14.72 -17.40 37.83
C PHE A 84 -13.71 -18.52 38.19
N CYS A 85 -13.05 -19.12 37.20
CA CYS A 85 -12.00 -20.11 37.41
C CYS A 85 -10.76 -19.55 38.14
N GLU A 86 -10.53 -18.23 38.12
CA GLU A 86 -9.41 -17.55 38.79
C GLU A 86 -9.64 -17.41 40.31
N ARG A 87 -9.42 -18.50 41.04
CA ARG A 87 -9.46 -18.56 42.51
C ARG A 87 -8.16 -19.18 43.07
N GLU A 88 -8.00 -19.23 44.39
CA GLU A 88 -6.78 -19.77 45.06
C GLU A 88 -6.41 -21.18 44.56
N ASN A 89 -7.40 -22.04 44.31
CA ASN A 89 -7.27 -23.29 43.57
C ASN A 89 -7.86 -23.11 42.17
N SER A 90 -7.04 -22.62 41.24
CA SER A 90 -7.50 -22.33 39.87
C SER A 90 -7.92 -23.60 39.14
N ASP A 91 -9.20 -23.72 38.78
CA ASP A 91 -9.73 -24.81 37.93
C ASP A 91 -9.74 -24.40 36.45
N CYS A 92 -8.99 -23.35 36.10
CA CYS A 92 -8.89 -22.83 34.75
C CYS A 92 -8.24 -23.86 33.83
N CYS A 93 -8.73 -23.94 32.59
CA CYS A 93 -8.07 -24.75 31.58
C CYS A 93 -6.64 -24.23 31.29
N PRO A 94 -5.72 -25.09 30.81
CA PRO A 94 -4.33 -24.73 30.58
C PRO A 94 -4.12 -23.51 29.68
N ASP A 95 -4.99 -23.30 28.69
CA ASP A 95 -4.95 -22.19 27.73
C ASP A 95 -5.84 -21.00 28.12
N TYR A 96 -6.50 -21.01 29.29
CA TYR A 96 -7.39 -19.92 29.72
C TYR A 96 -6.65 -18.57 29.80
N LYS A 97 -5.44 -18.55 30.39
CA LYS A 97 -4.68 -17.30 30.57
C LYS A 97 -4.26 -16.70 29.21
N SER A 98 -3.82 -17.55 28.29
CA SER A 98 -3.45 -17.10 26.94
C SER A 98 -4.67 -16.80 26.06
N PHE A 99 -5.81 -17.43 26.31
CA PHE A 99 -7.03 -17.20 25.53
C PHE A 99 -7.84 -15.98 26.02
N CYS A 100 -8.04 -15.83 27.33
CA CYS A 100 -8.91 -14.79 27.90
C CYS A 100 -8.17 -13.58 28.52
N GLN A 101 -6.88 -13.73 28.89
CA GLN A 101 -6.12 -12.66 29.55
C GLN A 101 -5.14 -11.93 28.62
N GLU A 102 -4.63 -12.58 27.56
CA GLU A 102 -3.81 -11.92 26.53
C GLU A 102 -4.59 -10.83 25.74
N GLU A 103 -5.91 -10.76 25.90
CA GLU A 103 -6.76 -9.70 25.31
C GLU A 103 -6.97 -8.49 26.24
N LYS A 104 -6.58 -8.57 27.53
CA LYS A 104 -6.80 -7.48 28.52
C LYS A 104 -5.55 -6.74 28.98
N GLU A 105 -4.38 -7.12 28.48
CA GLU A 105 -3.16 -6.31 28.62
C GLU A 105 -2.99 -5.29 27.48
N TRP A 106 -4.04 -5.10 26.69
CA TRP A 106 -4.24 -3.88 25.92
C TRP A 106 -4.76 -2.78 26.84
N LEU A 107 -3.82 -2.16 27.56
CA LEU A 107 -3.84 -0.71 27.75
C LEU A 107 -4.29 -0.08 26.41
N PRO A 108 -5.19 0.93 26.45
CA PRO A 108 -6.01 1.32 25.31
C PRO A 108 -5.17 1.32 24.05
N HIS A 109 -5.53 0.43 23.12
CA HIS A 109 -4.94 0.38 21.78
C HIS A 109 -5.18 1.71 21.10
N THR A 110 -4.26 2.61 21.39
CA THR A 110 -3.80 3.69 20.56
C THR A 110 -3.69 3.14 19.14
N GLN A 111 -4.55 3.64 18.26
CA GLN A 111 -4.35 3.78 16.83
C GLN A 111 -4.09 2.50 16.02
N SER A 112 -4.99 2.28 15.04
CA SER A 112 -4.76 1.60 13.77
C SER A 112 -3.27 1.38 13.46
N TRP A 113 -2.83 0.13 13.54
CA TRP A 113 -1.44 -0.29 13.30
C TRP A 113 -1.12 -0.37 11.80
N TYR A 114 -1.58 0.63 11.05
CA TYR A 114 -1.01 1.09 9.79
C TYR A 114 -1.15 2.61 9.87
N PRO A 115 -0.06 3.39 9.84
CA PRO A 115 -0.21 4.82 9.63
C PRO A 115 -0.92 4.98 8.28
N GLU A 116 -2.18 5.40 8.31
CA GLU A 116 -2.88 5.84 7.11
C GLU A 116 -2.12 7.06 6.61
N GLY A 117 -1.45 6.89 5.48
CA GLY A 117 -0.49 7.86 4.99
C GLY A 117 0.13 7.44 3.67
N CYS A 118 0.72 8.39 2.98
CA CYS A 118 1.30 8.21 1.67
C CYS A 118 2.80 8.45 1.73
N ILE A 119 3.56 7.73 0.91
CA ILE A 119 5.00 7.90 0.81
C ILE A 119 5.33 8.66 -0.48
N ARG A 120 6.21 9.66 -0.40
CA ARG A 120 6.74 10.39 -1.56
C ARG A 120 8.19 10.78 -1.32
N ASP A 121 9.08 10.47 -2.27
CA ASP A 121 10.53 10.73 -2.18
C ASP A 121 11.20 10.22 -0.90
N GLY A 122 10.71 9.09 -0.36
CA GLY A 122 11.19 8.50 0.89
C GLY A 122 10.66 9.17 2.16
N LEU A 123 9.80 10.20 2.05
CA LEU A 123 9.14 10.87 3.17
C LEU A 123 7.71 10.34 3.35
N HIS A 124 7.29 10.19 4.60
CA HIS A 124 5.94 9.78 4.97
C HIS A 124 5.05 11.00 5.22
N TYR A 125 3.84 10.98 4.66
CA TYR A 125 2.81 12.01 4.79
C TYR A 125 1.56 11.41 5.43
N GLU A 126 0.91 12.15 6.31
CA GLU A 126 -0.34 11.72 6.96
C GLU A 126 -1.51 11.70 5.95
N GLU A 127 -2.53 10.89 6.22
CA GLU A 127 -3.77 10.88 5.44
C GLU A 127 -4.38 12.29 5.31
N GLY A 128 -4.84 12.65 4.11
CA GLY A 128 -5.36 13.99 3.82
C GLY A 128 -4.29 15.05 3.58
N SER A 129 -3.00 14.73 3.72
CA SER A 129 -1.91 15.64 3.36
C SER A 129 -2.01 16.08 1.91
N VAL A 130 -1.74 17.35 1.65
CA VAL A 130 -1.74 17.93 0.30
C VAL A 130 -0.35 18.41 -0.05
N ILE A 131 0.20 17.90 -1.15
CA ILE A 131 1.46 18.35 -1.73
C ILE A 131 1.22 18.96 -3.10
N LYS A 132 2.11 19.85 -3.53
CA LYS A 132 2.04 20.48 -4.84
C LYS A 132 3.16 19.96 -5.73
N GLU A 133 2.79 19.32 -6.83
CA GLU A 133 3.71 18.80 -7.85
C GLU A 133 3.58 19.63 -9.12
N ASN A 134 4.55 20.53 -9.33
CA ASN A 134 4.48 21.56 -10.36
C ASN A 134 3.16 22.35 -10.22
N CYS A 135 2.26 22.29 -11.21
CA CYS A 135 0.96 22.94 -11.16
C CYS A 135 -0.14 22.09 -10.53
N ASN A 136 0.10 20.79 -10.33
CA ASN A 136 -0.90 19.85 -9.85
C ASN A 136 -0.91 19.77 -8.32
N SER A 137 -2.11 19.67 -7.74
CA SER A 137 -2.31 19.44 -6.31
C SER A 137 -2.59 17.96 -6.10
N CYS A 138 -1.83 17.33 -5.20
CA CYS A 138 -1.93 15.91 -4.89
C CYS A 138 -2.36 15.73 -3.44
N THR A 139 -3.47 15.04 -3.23
CA THR A 139 -3.99 14.72 -1.89
C THR A 139 -3.74 13.26 -1.58
N CYS A 140 -3.17 13.00 -0.41
CA CYS A 140 -3.01 11.64 0.10
C CYS A 140 -4.37 11.08 0.50
N SER A 141 -4.75 9.95 -0.12
CA SER A 141 -5.98 9.26 0.22
C SER A 141 -5.82 7.75 0.13
N GLY A 142 -5.92 7.07 1.27
CA GLY A 142 -5.87 5.61 1.38
C GLY A 142 -4.55 5.04 0.83
N GLN A 143 -3.41 5.57 1.30
CA GLN A 143 -2.05 5.21 0.88
C GLN A 143 -1.68 5.54 -0.57
N HIS A 144 -2.56 6.21 -1.32
CA HIS A 144 -2.33 6.60 -2.71
C HIS A 144 -2.44 8.12 -2.88
N TRP A 145 -1.63 8.68 -3.78
CA TRP A 145 -1.73 10.08 -4.16
C TRP A 145 -2.80 10.28 -5.23
N LYS A 146 -3.80 11.10 -4.92
CA LYS A 146 -4.81 11.56 -5.88
C LYS A 146 -4.44 12.97 -6.33
N CYS A 147 -3.88 13.08 -7.54
CA CYS A 147 -3.45 14.34 -8.12
C CYS A 147 -4.47 14.90 -9.12
N SER A 148 -4.56 16.22 -9.19
CA SER A 148 -5.19 16.90 -10.33
C SER A 148 -4.42 16.57 -11.63
N GLN A 149 -5.11 16.63 -12.76
CA GLN A 149 -4.56 16.32 -14.08
C GLN A 149 -4.53 17.55 -14.98
N HIS A 150 -3.94 18.65 -14.51
CA HIS A 150 -3.72 19.84 -15.32
C HIS A 150 -2.44 19.72 -16.14
N VAL A 151 -2.49 20.19 -17.38
CA VAL A 151 -1.30 20.39 -18.20
C VAL A 151 -0.57 21.61 -17.64
N CYS A 152 0.65 21.41 -17.12
CA CYS A 152 1.45 22.51 -16.59
C CYS A 152 2.13 23.29 -17.72
N LEU A 153 2.39 24.58 -17.50
CA LEU A 153 3.03 25.45 -18.47
C LEU A 153 4.48 25.02 -18.75
N VAL A 154 5.19 24.57 -17.72
CA VAL A 154 6.53 23.99 -17.82
C VAL A 154 6.41 22.47 -17.72
N LEU A 155 6.81 21.77 -18.78
CA LEU A 155 6.79 20.31 -18.87
C LEU A 155 8.23 19.76 -18.86
N PRO A 156 8.70 19.15 -17.76
CA PRO A 156 10.05 18.61 -17.66
C PRO A 156 10.38 17.60 -18.77
N GLU A 157 9.44 16.71 -19.09
CA GLU A 157 9.60 15.71 -20.14
C GLU A 157 9.81 16.34 -21.53
N LEU A 158 9.12 17.45 -21.81
CA LEU A 158 9.27 18.20 -23.06
C LEU A 158 10.65 18.86 -23.13
N ILE A 159 11.11 19.46 -22.03
CA ILE A 159 12.46 20.05 -21.93
C ILE A 159 13.52 18.97 -22.19
N GLU A 160 13.39 17.81 -21.54
CA GLU A 160 14.30 16.69 -21.74
C GLU A 160 14.27 16.19 -23.18
N HIS A 161 13.09 16.06 -23.78
CA HIS A 161 12.93 15.62 -25.16
C HIS A 161 13.59 16.59 -26.15
N ILE A 162 13.40 17.91 -25.98
CA ILE A 162 14.04 18.93 -26.83
C ILE A 162 15.55 18.87 -26.69
N ASN A 163 16.06 18.77 -25.45
CA ASN A 163 17.49 18.76 -25.18
C ASN A 163 18.21 17.48 -25.64
N LYS A 164 17.47 16.43 -26.00
CA LYS A 164 18.04 15.24 -26.68
C LYS A 164 18.37 15.48 -28.15
N GLY A 165 17.76 16.49 -28.78
CA GLY A 165 18.02 16.84 -30.18
C GLY A 165 19.13 17.88 -30.33
N ASP A 166 19.69 17.96 -31.54
CA ASP A 166 20.67 18.99 -31.90
C ASP A 166 20.00 20.11 -32.70
N TYR A 167 19.50 21.10 -31.99
CA TYR A 167 18.78 22.25 -32.58
C TYR A 167 19.59 23.56 -32.48
N GLY A 168 20.82 23.53 -31.95
CA GLY A 168 21.63 24.73 -31.71
C GLY A 168 21.15 25.61 -30.53
N TRP A 169 20.13 25.17 -29.78
CA TRP A 169 19.64 25.80 -28.55
C TRP A 169 19.15 24.73 -27.58
N THR A 170 19.06 25.07 -26.29
CA THR A 170 18.55 24.17 -25.24
C THR A 170 17.33 24.77 -24.54
N ALA A 171 16.35 23.93 -24.27
CA ALA A 171 15.22 24.27 -23.43
C ALA A 171 15.65 24.28 -21.95
N GLN A 172 15.08 25.18 -21.15
CA GLN A 172 15.36 25.29 -19.72
C GLN A 172 14.07 25.44 -18.91
N ASN A 173 14.16 25.11 -17.61
CA ASN A 173 13.11 25.39 -16.65
C ASN A 173 13.22 26.82 -16.14
N TYR A 174 12.15 27.60 -16.29
CA TYR A 174 12.03 28.95 -15.76
C TYR A 174 11.15 28.94 -14.52
N SER A 175 11.75 29.17 -13.36
CA SER A 175 11.06 29.13 -12.05
C SER A 175 9.84 30.05 -11.98
N GLN A 176 9.86 31.18 -12.68
CA GLN A 176 8.73 32.13 -12.78
C GLN A 176 7.45 31.55 -13.41
N PHE A 177 7.56 30.42 -14.10
CA PHE A 177 6.45 29.70 -14.75
C PHE A 177 6.15 28.35 -14.07
N TRP A 178 6.98 27.95 -13.09
CA TRP A 178 6.77 26.72 -12.35
C TRP A 178 5.52 26.82 -11.48
N GLY A 179 4.66 25.82 -11.55
CA GLY A 179 3.39 25.81 -10.82
C GLY A 179 2.25 26.58 -11.48
N MET A 180 2.45 27.13 -12.68
CA MET A 180 1.37 27.64 -13.53
C MET A 180 0.85 26.52 -14.44
N THR A 181 -0.47 26.47 -14.62
CA THR A 181 -1.11 25.65 -15.65
C THR A 181 -0.92 26.28 -17.03
N LEU A 182 -1.01 25.46 -18.06
CA LEU A 182 -0.94 25.91 -19.45
C LEU A 182 -2.03 26.96 -19.73
N GLU A 183 -3.25 26.73 -19.25
CA GLU A 183 -4.38 27.66 -19.38
C GLU A 183 -4.08 29.03 -18.76
N GLU A 184 -3.53 29.07 -17.54
CA GLU A 184 -3.09 30.32 -16.90
C GLU A 184 -1.99 31.01 -17.70
N GLY A 185 -1.05 30.24 -18.27
CA GLY A 185 -0.04 30.75 -19.19
C GLY A 185 -0.66 31.45 -20.40
N PHE A 186 -1.60 30.79 -21.07
CA PHE A 186 -2.34 31.37 -22.19
C PHE A 186 -3.07 32.65 -21.77
N ARG A 187 -3.73 32.64 -20.62
CA ARG A 187 -4.57 33.75 -20.14
C ARG A 187 -3.78 34.96 -19.67
N PHE A 188 -2.64 34.75 -19.01
CA PHE A 188 -1.93 35.81 -18.29
C PHE A 188 -0.54 36.12 -18.84
N ARG A 189 0.04 35.26 -19.68
CA ARG A 189 1.42 35.43 -20.20
C ARG A 189 1.50 35.70 -21.69
N LEU A 190 0.45 35.40 -22.47
CA LEU A 190 0.38 35.85 -23.86
C LEU A 190 -0.03 37.32 -23.88
N GLY A 191 0.98 38.18 -23.95
CA GLY A 191 0.86 39.64 -23.97
C GLY A 191 0.23 40.20 -25.26
N THR A 192 -0.79 39.57 -25.81
CA THR A 192 -1.61 40.11 -26.89
C THR A 192 -3.05 39.64 -26.70
N LEU A 193 -3.92 40.58 -26.32
CA LEU A 193 -5.34 40.44 -26.62
C LEU A 193 -5.48 40.15 -28.13
N PRO A 194 -6.46 39.34 -28.57
CA PRO A 194 -6.72 39.17 -29.98
C PRO A 194 -6.83 40.55 -30.65
N PRO A 195 -6.10 40.80 -31.76
CA PRO A 195 -6.10 42.09 -32.43
C PRO A 195 -7.54 42.46 -32.81
N SER A 196 -7.88 43.74 -32.68
CA SER A 196 -9.22 44.22 -33.06
C SER A 196 -9.50 43.88 -34.53
N PRO A 197 -10.77 43.75 -34.94
CA PRO A 197 -11.11 43.52 -36.35
C PRO A 197 -10.47 44.55 -37.30
N VAL A 198 -10.25 45.77 -36.81
CA VAL A 198 -9.54 46.84 -37.55
C VAL A 198 -8.10 46.42 -37.84
N LEU A 199 -7.35 45.93 -36.85
CA LEU A 199 -5.97 45.46 -37.03
C LEU A 199 -5.89 44.24 -37.96
N LEU A 200 -6.86 43.32 -37.90
CA LEU A 200 -6.96 42.17 -38.81
C LEU A 200 -7.32 42.58 -40.25
N SER A 201 -7.92 43.76 -40.42
CA SER A 201 -8.31 44.32 -41.73
C SER A 201 -7.28 45.26 -42.36
N MET A 202 -6.13 45.47 -41.69
CA MET A 202 -5.07 46.31 -42.24
C MET A 202 -4.38 45.60 -43.41
N ASN A 203 -4.26 46.30 -44.53
CA ASN A 203 -3.52 45.84 -45.69
C ASN A 203 -2.07 46.35 -45.63
N GLU A 204 -1.17 45.68 -46.35
CA GLU A 204 0.22 46.10 -46.49
C GLU A 204 0.33 47.57 -46.96
N MET A 205 1.21 48.34 -46.33
CA MET A 205 1.54 49.68 -46.79
C MET A 205 2.52 49.57 -47.95
N ARG A 206 2.08 49.92 -49.16
CA ARG A 206 2.98 50.04 -50.31
C ARG A 206 3.81 51.31 -50.18
N VAL A 207 5.06 51.16 -49.75
CA VAL A 207 6.02 52.27 -49.79
C VAL A 207 6.34 52.56 -51.25
N SER A 208 5.77 53.64 -51.77
CA SER A 208 6.08 54.13 -53.11
C SER A 208 7.26 55.09 -53.03
N GLY A 209 8.39 54.69 -53.61
CA GLY A 209 9.53 55.57 -53.88
C GLY A 209 10.51 55.72 -52.71
N VAL A 210 11.46 54.79 -52.61
CA VAL A 210 12.79 55.13 -52.10
C VAL A 210 13.55 55.74 -53.30
N PRO A 211 14.04 56.99 -53.24
CA PRO A 211 15.02 57.44 -54.23
C PRO A 211 16.30 56.65 -53.99
N ASP A 212 16.85 56.04 -55.04
CA ASP A 212 18.12 55.29 -55.06
C ASP A 212 19.34 56.19 -54.76
N SER A 213 19.42 56.83 -53.59
CA SER A 213 20.52 57.75 -53.26
C SER A 213 21.34 57.35 -52.05
N CYS A 214 21.23 56.12 -51.53
CA CYS A 214 22.14 55.63 -50.49
C CYS A 214 22.88 54.37 -50.94
N MET A 215 23.56 54.45 -52.09
CA MET A 215 24.63 53.52 -52.43
C MET A 215 25.90 54.32 -52.73
N ARG A 216 26.56 54.79 -51.67
CA ARG A 216 27.98 55.15 -51.70
C ARG A 216 28.56 55.06 -50.29
N CYS A 217 28.87 53.83 -49.87
CA CYS A 217 29.89 53.63 -48.85
C CYS A 217 31.22 54.06 -49.48
N LEU A 218 31.77 55.17 -49.00
CA LEU A 218 33.12 55.62 -49.35
C LEU A 218 34.13 54.64 -48.73
N HIS A 219 35.06 54.19 -49.57
CA HIS A 219 36.30 53.52 -49.22
C HIS A 219 37.21 54.40 -48.36
#